data_AF-A0A5D0R551-F1
#
_entry.id   AF-A0A5D0R551-F1
#
_cell.length_a   1.000
_cell.length_b   1.000
_cell.length_c   1.000
_cell.angle_alpha   90.00
_cell.angle_beta   90.00
_cell.angle_gamma   90.00
#
_symmetry.space_group_name_H-M   'P 1'
#
loop_
_entity.id
_entity.type
_entity.pdbx_description
1 polymer ?
#
loop_
_entity_poly.entity_id
_entity_poly.type
_entity_poly.pdbx_seq_one_letter_code
_entity_poly.pdbx_strand_id
1 'polypeptide(L)' 'MRFNSKTIKIGLISGAIHGLIFALGMAGFDYADKQPFHLNQFLFYFITFGIIMGLTAVYTNTKKKNNVSRF' A
#
# COMPACT_ATOMS: atom_id res chain seq x y z
N MET A 1 -12.90 0.59 16.49
CA MET A 1 -12.84 1.21 15.15
C MET A 1 -13.99 0.63 14.31
N ARG A 2 -14.98 1.42 13.85
CA ARG A 2 -16.02 0.91 12.94
C ARG A 2 -15.46 0.88 11.53
N PHE A 3 -15.00 -0.27 11.08
CA PHE A 3 -14.51 -0.46 9.71
C PHE A 3 -15.70 -0.48 8.75
N ASN A 4 -15.79 0.53 7.88
CA ASN A 4 -16.78 0.57 6.80
C ASN A 4 -16.19 -0.09 5.55
N SER A 5 -16.99 -0.87 4.82
CA SER A 5 -16.64 -1.46 3.52
C SER A 5 -16.01 -0.44 2.56
N LYS A 6 -16.49 0.82 2.54
CA LYS A 6 -15.89 1.90 1.73
C LYS A 6 -14.45 2.23 2.14
N THR A 7 -14.18 2.28 3.45
CA THR A 7 -12.84 2.59 3.98
C THR A 7 -11.87 1.44 3.73
N ILE A 8 -12.33 0.19 3.87
CA ILE A 8 -11.52 -1.00 3.56
C ILE A 8 -11.18 -1.03 2.06
N LYS A 9 -12.14 -0.74 1.17
CA LYS A 9 -11.89 -0.66 -0.29
C LYS A 9 -10.82 0.39 -0.63
N ILE A 10 -10.89 1.58 -0.02
CA ILE A 10 -9.88 2.64 -0.23
C ILE A 10 -8.51 2.19 0.27
N GLY A 11 -8.45 1.53 1.44
CA GLY A 11 -7.21 0.96 1.96
C GLY A 11 -6.61 -0.09 1.03
N LEU A 12 -7.43 -1.01 0.52
CA LEU A 12 -6.99 -2.08 -0.38
C LEU A 12 -6.45 -1.52 -1.70
N ILE A 13 -7.15 -0.55 -2.30
CA ILE A 13 -6.71 0.11 -3.55
C ILE A 13 -5.43 0.91 -3.31
N SER A 14 -5.37 1.67 -2.23
CA SER A 14 -4.18 2.47 -1.87
C SER A 14 -2.97 1.57 -1.64
N GLY A 15 -3.14 0.49 -0.86
CA GLY A 15 -2.09 -0.51 -0.62
C GLY A 15 -1.64 -1.19 -1.91
N ALA A 16 -2.57 -1.61 -2.77
CA ALA A 16 -2.24 -2.25 -4.04
C ALA A 16 -1.45 -1.31 -4.97
N ILE A 17 -1.85 -0.05 -5.10
CA ILE A 17 -1.14 0.93 -5.95
C ILE A 17 0.27 1.20 -5.42
N HIS A 18 0.43 1.47 -4.12
CA HIS A 18 1.75 1.76 -3.55
C HIS A 18 2.67 0.54 -3.56
N GLY A 19 2.13 -0.64 -3.22
CA GLY A 19 2.86 -1.89 -3.30
C GLY A 19 3.33 -2.17 -4.73
N LEU A 20 2.47 -1.95 -5.73
CA LEU A 20 2.79 -2.20 -7.14
C LEU A 20 3.85 -1.24 -7.65
N ILE A 21 3.74 0.06 -7.35
CA ILE A 21 4.76 1.07 -7.71
C ILE A 21 6.12 0.72 -7.10
N PHE A 22 6.14 0.37 -5.80
CA PHE A 22 7.39 0.06 -5.11
C PHE A 22 8.03 -1.23 -5.63
N ALA A 23 7.23 -2.29 -5.82
CA ALA A 23 7.72 -3.56 -6.33
C ALA A 23 8.20 -3.46 -7.79
N LEU A 24 7.50 -2.69 -8.64
CA LEU A 24 7.98 -2.38 -9.99
C LEU A 24 9.25 -1.53 -9.98
N GLY A 25 9.37 -0.58 -9.05
CA GLY A 25 10.59 0.21 -8.87
C GLY A 25 11.79 -0.67 -8.51
N MET A 26 11.62 -1.60 -7.57
CA MET A 26 12.66 -2.57 -7.22
C MET A 26 12.98 -3.52 -8.37
N ALA A 27 11.97 -4.02 -9.09
CA ALA A 27 12.19 -4.86 -10.27
C ALA A 27 12.95 -4.14 -11.39
N GLY A 28 12.65 -2.85 -11.60
CA GLY A 28 13.37 -2.00 -12.55
C GLY A 28 14.80 -1.70 -12.09
N PHE A 29 15.01 -1.55 -10.79
CA PHE A 29 16.34 -1.38 -10.21
C PHE A 29 17.20 -2.65 -10.36
N ASP A 30 16.63 -3.82 -10.05
CA ASP A 30 17.30 -5.12 -10.25
C ASP A 30 17.70 -5.34 -11.72
N TYR A 31 16.85 -4.93 -12.66
CA TYR A 31 17.17 -4.96 -14.09
C TYR A 31 18.37 -4.07 -14.45
N ALA A 32 18.47 -2.88 -13.84
CA ALA A 32 19.61 -1.98 -14.05
C ALA A 32 20.91 -2.52 -13.42
N ASP A 33 20.82 -3.18 -12.28
CA ASP A 33 21.95 -3.76 -11.54
C ASP A 33 22.39 -5.15 -12.07
N LYS A 34 21.81 -5.61 -13.18
CA LYS A 34 22.03 -6.94 -13.80
C LYS A 34 21.74 -8.11 -12.85
N GLN A 35 20.94 -7.89 -11.81
CA GLN A 35 20.52 -8.95 -10.91
C GLN A 35 19.38 -9.75 -11.57
N PRO A 36 19.35 -11.08 -11.39
CA PRO A 36 18.20 -11.86 -11.84
C PRO A 36 16.95 -11.40 -11.10
N PHE A 37 15.81 -11.35 -11.80
CA PHE A 37 14.55 -10.96 -11.18
C PHE A 37 14.14 -11.97 -10.10
N HIS A 38 14.11 -11.52 -8.85
CA HIS A 38 13.69 -12.35 -7.72
C HIS A 38 12.20 -12.12 -7.42
N LEU A 39 11.35 -12.97 -7.99
CA LEU A 39 9.90 -12.93 -7.76
C LEU A 39 9.54 -12.93 -6.26
N ASN A 40 10.31 -13.66 -5.44
CA ASN A 40 10.10 -13.74 -4.00
C ASN A 40 10.32 -12.37 -3.30
N GLN A 41 11.37 -11.63 -3.69
CA GLN A 41 11.61 -10.29 -3.15
C GLN A 41 10.55 -9.31 -3.63
N PHE A 42 10.16 -9.38 -4.91
CA PHE A 42 9.07 -8.58 -5.46
C PHE A 42 7.77 -8.77 -4.66
N LEU A 43 7.38 -10.03 -4.41
CA LEU A 43 6.18 -10.35 -3.65
C LEU A 43 6.29 -9.89 -2.20
N PHE A 44 7.46 -10.06 -1.57
CA PHE A 44 7.72 -9.59 -0.21
C PHE A 44 7.56 -8.07 -0.09
N TYR A 45 8.16 -7.30 -0.99
CA TYR A 45 8.03 -5.85 -1.02
C TYR A 45 6.58 -5.42 -1.30
N PHE A 46 5.93 -6.03 -2.30
CA PHE A 46 4.54 -5.75 -2.65
C PHE A 46 3.59 -5.96 -1.46
N ILE A 47 3.69 -7.12 -0.79
CA ILE A 47 2.84 -7.48 0.34
C ILE A 47 3.13 -6.58 1.55
N THR A 48 4.40 -6.40 1.90
CA THR A 48 4.79 -5.61 3.08
C THR A 48 4.38 -4.15 2.92
N PHE A 49 4.74 -3.51 1.81
CA PHE A 49 4.32 -2.14 1.54
C PHE A 49 2.81 -2.03 1.36
N GLY A 50 2.17 -2.98 0.68
CA GLY A 50 0.73 -2.99 0.47
C GLY A 50 -0.06 -3.05 1.77
N ILE A 51 0.35 -3.90 2.72
CA ILE A 51 -0.28 -4.00 4.04
C ILE A 51 -0.06 -2.72 4.85
N ILE A 52 1.18 -2.22 4.93
CA ILE A 52 1.51 -1.01 5.70
C ILE A 52 0.76 0.21 5.15
N MET A 53 0.80 0.42 3.84
CA MET A 53 0.12 1.55 3.20
C MET A 53 -1.40 1.41 3.27
N GLY A 54 -1.93 0.19 3.11
CA GLY A 54 -3.36 -0.07 3.26
C GLY A 54 -3.87 0.22 4.67
N LEU A 55 -3.15 -0.23 5.71
CA LEU A 55 -3.46 0.08 7.12
C LEU A 55 -3.38 1.59 7.38
N THR A 56 -2.34 2.24 6.88
CA THR A 56 -2.14 3.69 7.04
C THR A 56 -3.25 4.49 6.36
N ALA A 57 -3.70 4.08 5.18
CA ALA A 57 -4.80 4.70 4.45
C ALA A 57 -6.16 4.54 5.18
N VAL A 58 -6.42 3.37 5.77
CA VAL A 58 -7.61 3.14 6.60
C VAL A 58 -7.57 4.00 7.87
N TYR A 59 -6.42 4.05 8.54
CA TYR A 59 -6.24 4.84 9.76
C TYR A 59 -6.42 6.34 9.50
N THR A 60 -5.78 6.86 8.44
CA THR A 60 -5.84 8.26 8.04
C THR A 60 -7.26 8.68 7.64
N ASN A 61 -7.98 7.88 6.86
CA ASN A 61 -9.37 8.18 6.50
C ASN A 61 -10.31 8.14 7.70
N THR A 62 -10.08 7.24 8.65
CA THR A 62 -10.84 7.19 9.89
C THR A 62 -10.62 8.45 10.74
N LYS A 63 -9.38 8.94 10.83
CA LYS A 63 -9.07 10.22 11.51
C LYS A 63 -9.64 11.44 10.77
N LYS A 64 -9.58 11.46 9.44
CA LYS A 64 -10.12 12.56 8.61
C LYS A 64 -11.62 12.73 8.82
N LYS A 65 -12.38 11.62 8.87
CA LYS A 65 -13.82 11.65 9.10
C LYS A 65 -14.21 12.25 10.47
N ASN A 66 -13.42 12.01 11.51
CA ASN A 66 -13.67 12.56 12.86
C ASN A 66 -13.30 14.05 13.01
N ASN A 67 -12.43 14.59 12.15
CA ASN A 67 -12.06 16.01 12.18
C ASN A 67 -13.01 16.87 11.34
N VAL A 68 -13.60 16.32 10.28
CA VAL A 68 -14.59 17.04 9.46
C VAL A 68 -15.95 17.16 10.17
N SER A 69 -16.28 16.29 11.11
CA SER A 69 -17.51 16.37 11.92
C SER A 69 -17.41 17.32 13.13
N ARG A 70 -16.30 18.06 13.25
CA ARG A 70 -16.05 19.02 14.35
C ARG A 70 -16.05 20.48 13.89
N PHE A 71 -16.39 20.74 12.63
CA PHE A 71 -16.63 22.06 12.08
C PHE A 71 -18.09 22.18 11.66
#